data_AF-A0A317WVD1-F1
#
_entry.id   AF-A0A317WVD1-F1
#
_cell.length_a   1.000
_cell.length_b   1.000
_cell.length_c   1.000
_cell.angle_alpha   90.00
_cell.angle_beta   90.00
_cell.angle_gamma   90.00
#
_symmetry.space_group_name_H-M   'P 1'
#
loop_
_entity.id
_entity.type
_entity.pdbx_description
1 polymer ?
#
loop_
_entity_poly.entity_id
_entity_poly.type
_entity_poly.pdbx_seq_one_letter_code
_entity_poly.pdbx_strand_id
1 'polypeptide(L)'
;MGSEYQFEYPEVEEGAPLLPDLDQSDAPYKVILKTGNIVVEYLGSDSDREVGGSVQTQTQAAVRNRRWRVSSEELMRNSPYFGALLDPEKFREGRQFLQRKMMVHRGGLTSEPGNSNGHAFDDEQSPPPFTPDPEVKYLPVIALPSQHFSAKLGVDAIELFLEILCFRSFDEELKAQFNAKLKVLPVSLIARLLELADAFNSPLVVRDTLKRAGYAFGKGKFTPSKFDPSLLKLSEDRIRQTIFVARILNEPVIFQVMTHALLVMGSKAWVNGVERPDCPVFPWRYLSNGIEEELYFRRQCVLNTITDLQAYFLRAYGGLEDPDPKPRPPAPGKPSLSVPLTTLQPRLFQCRYAYGNSSACDAFHLGQMTRFFSLRTKTIFLGSTLIDPDFALDPSDDDSDDEPDHFDSDPHSQHPPTDITAILAALKQCPDYQIDPNHIGCGVRRRFTPPLDCIERFVGDGRGLLGVDILSWPSISSTTTTTTSNNTSNDINIPIPNNRTPTSWTNRTLPRAHIIDIRFSRINAIPLLSRGTSTSRNTTTSTTPRLSPSQEENARLLFTAKKRNWEA
;
A
#
# COMPACT_ATOMS: atom_id res chain seq x y z
N MET A 1 -4.09 57.94 -48.51
CA MET A 1 -4.32 59.23 -47.82
C MET A 1 -4.21 58.91 -46.33
N GLY A 2 -3.02 58.96 -45.71
CA GLY A 2 -2.21 60.16 -45.41
C GLY A 2 -2.84 60.84 -44.18
N SER A 3 -2.20 61.09 -43.04
CA SER A 3 -0.80 61.36 -42.64
C SER A 3 -0.65 61.04 -41.14
N GLU A 4 0.41 60.38 -40.65
CA GLU A 4 1.67 60.97 -40.16
C GLU A 4 1.51 62.19 -39.23
N TYR A 5 1.92 62.02 -37.96
CA TYR A 5 2.84 62.93 -37.26
C TYR A 5 3.70 62.14 -36.26
N GLN A 6 4.99 62.29 -36.43
CA GLN A 6 6.14 61.74 -35.72
C GLN A 6 6.94 62.95 -35.20
N PHE A 7 7.56 62.87 -34.01
CA PHE A 7 8.72 63.61 -33.48
C PHE A 7 8.83 63.20 -31.99
N GLU A 8 9.96 62.87 -31.35
CA GLU A 8 11.38 63.17 -31.53
C GLU A 8 12.21 62.26 -30.58
N TYR A 9 13.44 61.87 -30.95
CA TYR A 9 14.49 61.21 -30.12
C TYR A 9 15.69 62.19 -30.02
N PRO A 10 16.55 62.19 -28.96
CA PRO A 10 17.73 61.28 -28.90
C PRO A 10 18.24 60.96 -27.44
N GLU A 11 18.74 59.76 -27.10
CA GLU A 11 20.14 59.22 -27.07
C GLU A 11 20.77 59.04 -25.65
N VAL A 12 21.51 57.92 -25.50
CA VAL A 12 22.56 57.48 -24.54
C VAL A 12 22.21 57.14 -23.06
N GLU A 13 22.27 55.86 -22.66
CA GLU A 13 23.43 55.28 -21.94
C GLU A 13 23.28 53.77 -21.67
N GLU A 14 24.38 53.08 -21.91
CA GLU A 14 24.69 51.67 -21.73
C GLU A 14 24.76 51.33 -20.22
N GLY A 15 24.14 50.24 -19.73
CA GLY A 15 24.29 49.87 -18.33
C GLY A 15 23.50 48.65 -17.83
N ALA A 16 24.20 47.51 -17.79
CA ALA A 16 24.00 46.33 -16.92
C ALA A 16 22.77 45.42 -17.12
N PRO A 17 22.96 44.17 -17.59
CA PRO A 17 22.04 43.08 -17.27
C PRO A 17 22.22 42.68 -15.80
N LEU A 18 21.12 42.72 -15.05
CA LEU A 18 21.01 42.18 -13.70
C LEU A 18 21.44 40.70 -13.71
N LEU A 19 22.43 40.40 -12.88
CA LEU A 19 23.03 39.08 -12.65
C LEU A 19 21.94 38.02 -12.34
N PRO A 20 21.99 36.82 -12.95
CA PRO A 20 21.31 35.66 -12.40
C PRO A 20 22.00 35.23 -11.10
N ASP A 21 21.22 34.85 -10.09
CA ASP A 21 21.68 34.18 -8.86
C ASP A 21 22.50 32.93 -9.23
N LEU A 22 23.81 33.11 -9.33
CA LEU A 22 24.80 32.05 -9.45
C LEU A 22 25.30 31.75 -8.05
N ASP A 23 24.87 30.64 -7.45
CA ASP A 23 25.63 29.95 -6.39
C ASP A 23 25.06 28.55 -6.06
N GLN A 24 25.01 27.66 -7.06
CA GLN A 24 24.76 26.23 -6.77
C GLN A 24 25.32 25.21 -7.76
N SER A 25 26.10 25.61 -8.77
CA SER A 25 26.49 24.71 -9.86
C SER A 25 27.92 24.14 -9.83
N ASP A 26 28.85 24.65 -9.01
CA ASP A 26 30.29 24.27 -9.11
C ASP A 26 30.95 23.76 -7.83
N ALA A 27 30.18 23.46 -6.77
CA ALA A 27 30.75 22.83 -5.58
C ALA A 27 30.96 21.32 -5.78
N PRO A 28 32.12 20.73 -5.44
CA PRO A 28 32.40 19.29 -5.60
C PRO A 28 31.59 18.38 -4.65
N TYR A 29 30.74 18.97 -3.80
CA TYR A 29 29.81 18.30 -2.89
C TYR A 29 28.70 19.27 -2.47
N LYS A 30 27.51 18.75 -2.14
CA LYS A 30 26.41 19.52 -1.56
C LYS A 30 26.63 19.73 -0.06
N VAL A 31 26.50 20.96 0.42
CA VAL A 31 26.69 21.28 1.84
C VAL A 31 25.37 21.12 2.59
N ILE A 32 25.26 20.08 3.43
CA ILE A 32 24.14 19.92 4.37
C ILE A 32 24.41 20.72 5.64
N LEU A 33 25.66 20.71 6.11
CA LEU A 33 26.08 21.46 7.28
C LEU A 33 27.41 22.16 7.03
N LYS A 34 27.45 23.48 7.23
CA LYS A 34 28.66 24.30 7.03
C LYS A 34 29.80 23.90 7.97
N THR A 35 29.48 23.49 9.19
CA THR A 35 30.44 22.97 10.19
C THR A 35 30.80 21.49 9.97
N GLY A 36 30.34 20.88 8.89
CA GLY A 36 30.62 19.47 8.58
C GLY A 36 32.11 19.21 8.40
N ASN A 37 32.58 18.09 8.92
CA ASN A 37 33.98 17.67 8.96
C ASN A 37 34.22 16.36 8.17
N ILE A 38 33.22 15.86 7.46
CA ILE A 38 33.30 14.66 6.63
C ILE A 38 32.46 14.81 5.37
N VAL A 39 32.87 14.13 4.30
CA VAL A 39 32.12 14.03 3.05
C VAL A 39 31.61 12.60 2.88
N VAL A 40 30.30 12.44 2.72
CA VAL A 40 29.67 11.16 2.37
C VAL A 40 29.52 11.09 0.86
N GLU A 41 30.02 10.03 0.25
CA GLU A 41 29.96 9.77 -1.19
C GLU A 41 29.02 8.60 -1.49
N TYR A 42 28.19 8.76 -2.51
CA TYR A 42 27.38 7.69 -3.07
C TYR A 42 27.70 7.53 -4.57
N LEU A 43 27.99 6.28 -4.94
CA LEU A 43 28.21 5.87 -6.32
C LEU A 43 26.86 5.40 -6.89
N GLY A 44 26.23 6.25 -7.70
CA GLY A 44 24.99 5.88 -8.40
C GLY A 44 25.25 4.84 -9.49
N SER A 45 24.37 3.84 -9.60
CA SER A 45 24.32 2.92 -10.74
C SER A 45 23.49 3.57 -11.87
N ASP A 46 23.87 3.34 -13.13
CA ASP A 46 23.22 3.89 -14.35
C ASP A 46 21.74 3.48 -14.55
N SER A 47 21.12 2.77 -13.61
CA SER A 47 19.72 2.33 -13.66
C SER A 47 18.68 3.42 -13.34
N ASP A 48 19.10 4.64 -12.97
CA ASP A 48 18.21 5.80 -12.72
C ASP A 48 17.61 6.44 -13.99
N ARG A 49 17.85 5.88 -15.19
CA ARG A 49 17.48 6.50 -16.49
C ARG A 49 16.05 6.22 -17.00
N GLU A 50 15.25 5.38 -16.35
CA GLU A 50 13.95 4.98 -16.89
C GLU A 50 12.74 5.75 -16.34
N VAL A 51 12.81 7.07 -16.14
CA VAL A 51 11.59 7.91 -16.14
C VAL A 51 11.94 9.33 -16.63
N GLY A 52 12.02 9.52 -17.94
CA GLY A 52 12.11 10.86 -18.53
C GLY A 52 12.82 10.87 -19.88
N GLY A 53 12.04 10.76 -20.95
CA GLY A 53 12.57 10.83 -22.31
C GLY A 53 13.21 12.18 -22.62
N SER A 54 14.45 12.14 -23.13
CA SER A 54 14.84 12.88 -24.32
C SER A 54 16.21 12.36 -24.81
N VAL A 55 16.27 12.13 -26.11
CA VAL A 55 17.45 11.66 -26.85
C VAL A 55 18.45 12.81 -26.94
N GLN A 56 19.63 12.69 -26.30
CA GLN A 56 20.81 13.45 -26.68
C GLN A 56 22.10 12.60 -26.53
N THR A 57 22.64 12.26 -27.69
CA THR A 57 24.06 12.12 -28.09
C THR A 57 25.10 11.69 -27.05
N GLN A 58 25.68 10.52 -27.33
CA GLN A 58 26.99 10.01 -26.93
C GLN A 58 28.04 11.11 -26.69
N THR A 59 28.31 11.43 -25.42
CA THR A 59 29.62 11.87 -24.93
C THR A 59 29.70 11.61 -23.42
N GLN A 60 30.68 10.79 -22.99
CA GLN A 60 31.06 10.48 -21.61
C GLN A 60 29.94 10.07 -20.63
N ALA A 61 29.72 8.75 -20.53
CA ALA A 61 29.07 8.13 -19.37
C ALA A 61 29.97 8.27 -18.13
N ALA A 62 29.87 9.41 -17.44
CA ALA A 62 30.51 9.63 -16.15
C ALA A 62 29.55 9.18 -15.04
N VAL A 63 29.94 8.17 -14.26
CA VAL A 63 29.31 7.81 -12.98
C VAL A 63 29.18 9.09 -12.17
N ARG A 64 27.94 9.56 -11.95
CA ARG A 64 27.69 10.78 -11.18
C ARG A 64 27.88 10.47 -9.70
N ASN A 65 29.12 10.57 -9.21
CA ASN A 65 29.40 10.53 -7.78
C ASN A 65 28.65 11.68 -7.10
N ARG A 66 27.75 11.35 -6.17
CA ARG A 66 27.06 12.35 -5.36
C ARG A 66 27.76 12.45 -4.02
N ARG A 67 28.07 13.67 -3.59
CA ARG A 67 28.84 13.93 -2.37
C ARG A 67 28.10 14.94 -1.50
N TRP A 68 28.05 14.69 -0.19
CA TRP A 68 27.44 15.58 0.79
C TRP A 68 28.39 15.86 1.95
N ARG A 69 28.56 17.13 2.32
CA ARG A 69 29.31 17.55 3.51
C ARG A 69 28.40 17.54 4.74
N VAL A 70 28.76 16.74 5.75
CA VAL A 70 27.97 16.46 6.95
C VAL A 70 28.86 16.44 8.20
N SER A 71 28.25 16.40 9.39
CA SER A 71 28.96 16.28 10.67
C SER A 71 29.14 14.81 11.07
N SER A 72 30.40 14.37 11.26
CA SER A 72 30.71 13.02 11.74
C SER A 72 30.11 12.75 13.13
N GLU A 73 30.08 13.77 14.00
CA GLU A 73 29.57 13.64 15.36
C GLU A 73 28.06 13.37 15.38
N GLU A 74 27.31 14.10 14.55
CA GLU A 74 25.86 13.89 14.41
C GLU A 74 25.54 12.54 13.77
N LEU A 75 26.31 12.12 12.75
CA LEU A 75 26.15 10.80 12.16
C LEU A 75 26.36 9.67 13.19
N MET A 76 27.44 9.72 13.96
CA MET A 76 27.75 8.70 14.97
C MET A 76 26.70 8.65 16.09
N ARG A 77 26.18 9.82 16.48
CA ARG A 77 25.17 9.93 17.54
C ARG A 77 23.81 9.40 17.09
N ASN A 78 23.41 9.69 15.86
CA ASN A 78 22.04 9.43 15.39
C ASN A 78 21.93 8.15 14.54
N SER A 79 23.06 7.49 14.22
CA SER A 79 23.09 6.23 13.49
C SER A 79 24.10 5.24 14.09
N PRO A 80 23.64 4.09 14.61
CA PRO A 80 24.52 3.01 15.06
C PRO A 80 25.46 2.51 13.97
N TYR A 81 25.02 2.50 12.71
CA TYR A 81 25.87 2.13 11.58
C TYR A 81 27.07 3.06 11.45
N PHE A 82 26.84 4.38 11.39
CA PHE A 82 27.94 5.34 11.30
C PHE A 82 28.76 5.39 12.59
N GLY A 83 28.11 5.19 13.74
CA GLY A 83 28.78 5.03 15.04
C GLY A 83 29.78 3.89 15.04
N ALA A 84 29.44 2.75 14.42
CA ALA A 84 30.37 1.64 14.25
C ALA A 84 31.42 1.95 13.17
N LEU A 85 31.02 2.41 11.98
CA LEU A 85 31.92 2.65 10.85
C LEU A 85 33.03 3.66 11.16
N LEU A 86 32.71 4.70 11.92
CA LEU A 86 33.62 5.77 12.31
C LEU A 86 34.39 5.49 13.61
N ASP A 87 34.13 4.35 14.27
CA ASP A 87 34.81 3.95 15.50
C ASP A 87 36.26 3.48 15.18
N PRO A 88 37.29 4.17 15.72
CA PRO A 88 38.69 3.81 15.49
C PRO A 88 39.06 2.41 15.97
N GLU A 89 38.37 1.89 16.98
CA GLU A 89 38.68 0.60 17.56
C GLU A 89 38.08 -0.56 16.75
N LYS A 90 36.93 -0.33 16.12
CA LYS A 90 36.18 -1.39 15.44
C LYS A 90 36.56 -1.54 13.96
N PHE A 91 36.74 -0.44 13.22
CA PHE A 91 36.88 -0.49 11.77
C PHE A 91 38.15 0.24 11.27
N ARG A 92 38.69 -0.22 10.14
CA ARG A 92 39.87 0.41 9.51
C ARG A 92 39.54 1.82 9.02
N GLU A 93 38.31 1.98 8.56
CA GLU A 93 37.68 3.21 8.12
C GLU A 93 37.69 4.26 9.24
N GLY A 94 37.31 3.88 10.47
CA GLY A 94 37.39 4.74 11.66
C GLY A 94 38.82 5.18 12.01
N ARG A 95 39.81 4.28 11.90
CA ARG A 95 41.23 4.64 12.11
C ARG A 95 41.73 5.63 11.07
N GLN A 96 41.41 5.40 9.80
CA GLN A 96 41.77 6.30 8.70
C GLN A 96 41.10 7.66 8.85
N PHE A 97 39.83 7.69 9.26
CA PHE A 97 39.10 8.92 9.56
C PHE A 97 39.81 9.72 10.68
N LEU A 98 40.14 9.07 11.80
CA LEU A 98 40.81 9.73 12.92
C LEU A 98 42.19 10.29 12.52
N GLN A 99 42.97 9.51 11.76
CA GLN A 99 44.28 9.93 11.27
C GLN A 99 44.18 11.17 10.37
N ARG A 100 43.24 11.19 9.42
CA ARG A 100 43.01 12.35 8.56
C ARG A 100 42.48 13.55 9.34
N LYS A 101 41.56 13.34 10.29
CA LYS A 101 41.05 14.41 11.18
C LYS A 101 42.18 15.07 11.98
N MET A 102 43.13 14.27 12.49
CA MET A 102 44.31 14.78 13.20
C MET A 102 45.26 15.56 12.27
N MET A 103 45.45 15.11 11.02
CA MET A 103 46.27 15.82 10.03
C MET A 103 45.70 17.20 9.69
N VAL A 104 44.37 17.30 9.51
CA VAL A 104 43.68 18.57 9.24
C VAL A 104 43.80 19.53 10.43
N HIS A 105 43.62 19.05 11.66
CA HIS A 105 43.83 19.90 12.84
C HIS A 105 45.28 20.33 13.04
N ARG A 106 46.27 19.49 12.66
CA ARG A 106 47.69 19.81 12.80
C ARG A 106 48.18 20.82 11.75
N GLY A 107 47.62 20.79 10.54
CA GLY A 107 47.95 21.75 9.47
C GLY A 107 47.43 23.17 9.71
N GLY A 108 46.38 23.34 10.52
CA GLY A 108 45.85 24.66 10.90
C GLY A 108 46.61 25.35 12.05
N LEU A 109 47.43 24.61 12.82
CA LEU A 109 48.14 25.12 14.00
C LEU A 109 49.62 25.43 13.75
N THR A 110 50.15 25.22 12.55
CA THR A 110 51.52 25.60 12.18
C THR A 110 51.53 26.88 11.36
N SER A 111 51.18 28.00 12.00
CA SER A 111 51.52 29.35 11.52
C SER A 111 52.07 30.18 12.68
N GLU A 112 53.24 29.78 13.18
CA GLU A 112 54.08 30.64 14.03
C GLU A 112 55.18 31.25 13.16
N PRO A 113 55.51 32.55 13.33
CA PRO A 113 56.29 33.33 12.38
C PRO A 113 57.78 33.06 12.57
N GLY A 114 58.33 32.20 11.71
CA GLY A 114 59.77 32.04 11.53
C GLY A 114 60.37 33.30 10.92
N ASN A 115 60.88 34.16 11.78
CA ASN A 115 61.67 35.35 11.51
C ASN A 115 62.78 35.09 10.46
N SER A 116 62.62 35.58 9.24
CA SER A 116 63.70 35.73 8.27
C SER A 116 63.75 37.17 7.75
N ASN A 117 64.82 37.83 8.16
CA ASN A 117 65.29 39.10 7.61
C ASN A 117 65.38 39.01 6.08
N GLY A 118 64.84 40.05 5.43
CA GLY A 118 64.79 40.16 3.98
C GLY A 118 66.14 40.47 3.33
N HIS A 119 66.20 40.13 2.05
CA HIS A 119 66.81 40.87 0.94
C HIS A 119 66.36 40.13 -0.35
N ALA A 120 65.27 40.60 -0.98
CA ALA A 120 65.27 41.47 -2.17
C ALA A 120 65.82 40.78 -3.42
N PHE A 121 64.94 40.50 -4.40
CA PHE A 121 65.03 40.96 -5.80
C PHE A 121 63.84 40.43 -6.63
N ASP A 122 63.16 41.39 -7.28
CA ASP A 122 62.29 41.40 -8.47
C ASP A 122 61.73 40.09 -9.05
N ASP A 123 60.40 40.02 -9.21
CA ASP A 123 59.79 40.35 -10.51
C ASP A 123 58.27 40.56 -10.41
N GLU A 124 57.76 41.44 -11.25
CA GLU A 124 56.41 42.00 -11.28
C GLU A 124 55.48 41.15 -12.17
N GLN A 125 54.42 40.56 -11.60
CA GLN A 125 53.25 40.13 -12.39
C GLN A 125 51.97 40.02 -11.55
N SER A 126 50.95 40.70 -12.07
CA SER A 126 49.57 40.91 -11.62
C SER A 126 48.83 39.67 -11.09
N PRO A 127 47.78 39.84 -10.25
CA PRO A 127 47.14 38.74 -9.53
C PRO A 127 46.21 37.91 -10.45
N PRO A 128 46.24 36.57 -10.38
CA PRO A 128 45.18 35.71 -10.90
C PRO A 128 44.34 35.12 -9.74
N PRO A 129 43.14 34.58 -10.04
CA PRO A 129 41.89 34.99 -9.41
C PRO A 129 41.40 34.00 -8.34
N PHE A 130 40.47 34.46 -7.49
CA PHE A 130 39.61 33.63 -6.64
C PHE A 130 40.29 32.39 -6.04
N THR A 131 40.98 32.55 -4.92
CA THR A 131 41.34 31.42 -4.07
C THR A 131 40.05 30.77 -3.56
N PRO A 132 39.73 29.50 -3.91
CA PRO A 132 38.74 28.76 -3.14
C PRO A 132 39.35 28.54 -1.76
N ASP A 133 38.57 28.74 -0.70
CA ASP A 133 38.99 28.55 0.68
C ASP A 133 39.91 27.31 0.86
N PRO A 134 41.11 27.45 1.47
CA PRO A 134 42.06 26.35 1.61
C PRO A 134 41.57 25.21 2.52
N GLU A 135 40.49 25.39 3.28
CA GLU A 135 39.85 24.34 4.11
C GLU A 135 39.18 23.23 3.29
N VAL A 136 38.81 23.49 2.03
CA VAL A 136 37.88 22.65 1.26
C VAL A 136 38.55 21.39 0.66
N LYS A 137 39.88 21.32 0.58
CA LYS A 137 40.60 20.25 -0.15
C LYS A 137 40.90 18.96 0.62
N TYR A 138 40.65 18.87 1.93
CA TYR A 138 41.18 17.76 2.77
C TYR A 138 40.15 17.03 3.66
N LEU A 139 38.85 17.25 3.47
CA LEU A 139 37.85 16.54 4.28
C LEU A 139 37.89 15.02 4.01
N PRO A 140 37.87 14.16 5.06
CA PRO A 140 37.79 12.72 4.88
C PRO A 140 36.52 12.33 4.10
N VAL A 141 36.67 11.44 3.11
CA VAL A 141 35.55 10.91 2.31
C VAL A 141 35.18 9.50 2.77
N ILE A 142 33.89 9.23 2.93
CA ILE A 142 33.32 7.90 3.20
C ILE A 142 32.33 7.54 2.10
N ALA A 143 32.55 6.38 1.47
CA ALA A 143 31.64 5.85 0.47
C ALA A 143 30.52 5.02 1.13
N LEU A 144 29.27 5.29 0.76
CA LEU A 144 28.14 4.46 1.14
C LEU A 144 28.15 3.15 0.33
N PRO A 145 27.86 2.02 0.96
CA PRO A 145 27.97 0.73 0.30
C PRO A 145 26.81 0.50 -0.68
N SER A 146 27.05 0.70 -1.98
CA SER A 146 26.03 0.63 -3.04
C SER A 146 25.40 -0.76 -3.24
N GLN A 147 26.00 -1.83 -2.70
CA GLN A 147 25.53 -3.21 -2.81
C GLN A 147 24.51 -3.61 -1.74
N HIS A 148 24.42 -2.85 -0.64
CA HIS A 148 23.67 -3.27 0.55
C HIS A 148 22.25 -2.68 0.62
N PHE A 149 21.89 -1.84 -0.35
CA PHE A 149 20.58 -1.22 -0.42
C PHE A 149 20.17 -1.02 -1.88
N SER A 150 18.89 -1.17 -2.18
CA SER A 150 18.39 -1.18 -3.56
C SER A 150 18.84 0.09 -4.30
N ALA A 151 19.46 -0.04 -5.48
CA ALA A 151 19.85 1.11 -6.32
C ALA A 151 18.66 2.06 -6.60
N LYS A 152 17.43 1.56 -6.43
CA LYS A 152 16.15 2.25 -6.60
C LYS A 152 15.76 3.19 -5.43
N LEU A 153 16.56 3.30 -4.37
CA LEU A 153 16.29 4.20 -3.23
C LEU A 153 16.34 5.68 -3.64
N GLY A 154 17.15 6.01 -4.64
CA GLY A 154 17.28 7.34 -5.21
C GLY A 154 18.05 8.33 -4.32
N VAL A 155 18.74 9.25 -4.98
CA VAL A 155 19.63 10.25 -4.38
C VAL A 155 18.90 11.14 -3.36
N ASP A 156 17.65 11.52 -3.64
CA ASP A 156 16.86 12.40 -2.77
C ASP A 156 16.57 11.78 -1.40
N ALA A 157 16.41 10.45 -1.32
CA ALA A 157 16.16 9.75 -0.06
C ALA A 157 17.41 9.74 0.83
N ILE A 158 18.59 9.56 0.21
CA ILE A 158 19.89 9.61 0.88
C ILE A 158 20.15 11.01 1.42
N GLU A 159 19.94 12.04 0.60
CA GLU A 159 20.09 13.42 1.03
C GLU A 159 19.18 13.74 2.23
N LEU A 160 17.89 13.40 2.13
CA LEU A 160 16.93 13.64 3.20
C LEU A 160 17.30 12.89 4.49
N PHE A 161 17.82 11.66 4.37
CA PHE A 161 18.31 10.90 5.52
C PHE A 161 19.48 11.59 6.22
N LEU A 162 20.45 12.07 5.45
CA LEU A 162 21.58 12.83 5.99
C LEU A 162 21.15 14.17 6.61
N GLU A 163 20.19 14.87 5.99
CA GLU A 163 19.56 16.08 6.57
C GLU A 163 18.92 15.76 7.94
N ILE A 164 18.19 14.65 8.06
CA ILE A 164 17.57 14.22 9.33
C ILE A 164 18.63 13.89 10.39
N LEU A 165 19.69 13.18 10.03
CA LEU A 165 20.76 12.85 10.96
C LEU A 165 21.49 14.10 11.46
N CYS A 166 21.57 15.16 10.65
CA CYS A 166 22.22 16.42 11.03
C CYS A 166 21.27 17.45 11.66
N PHE A 167 19.97 17.16 11.77
CA PHE A 167 18.92 18.12 12.14
C PHE A 167 19.18 18.92 13.43
N ARG A 168 19.84 18.31 14.42
CA ARG A 168 20.13 18.97 15.71
C ARG A 168 21.07 20.16 15.57
N SER A 169 21.98 20.09 14.61
CA SER A 169 23.00 21.10 14.33
C SER A 169 22.52 22.24 13.42
N PHE A 170 21.26 22.20 12.96
CA PHE A 170 20.69 23.31 12.19
C PHE A 170 20.31 24.49 13.09
N ASP A 171 20.41 25.70 12.53
CA ASP A 171 19.88 26.91 13.16
C ASP A 171 18.34 26.83 13.26
N GLU A 172 17.74 27.57 14.20
CA GLU A 172 16.28 27.49 14.44
C GLU A 172 15.43 27.84 13.20
N GLU A 173 15.89 28.78 12.38
CA GLU A 173 15.24 29.13 11.12
C GLU A 173 15.27 27.95 10.12
N LEU A 174 16.43 27.32 9.96
CA LEU A 174 16.60 26.15 9.10
C LEU A 174 15.78 24.96 9.60
N LYS A 175 15.68 24.76 10.92
CA LYS A 175 14.82 23.73 11.51
C LYS A 175 13.35 23.95 11.17
N ALA A 176 12.87 25.19 11.24
CA ALA A 176 11.49 25.53 10.90
C ALA A 176 11.20 25.29 9.41
N GLN A 177 12.08 25.75 8.52
CA GLN A 177 11.98 25.52 7.08
C GLN A 177 12.03 24.02 6.74
N PHE A 178 12.94 23.27 7.37
CA PHE A 178 13.06 21.83 7.18
C PHE A 178 11.80 21.08 7.64
N ASN A 179 11.25 21.39 8.81
CA ASN A 179 10.01 20.76 9.28
C ASN A 179 8.83 21.07 8.35
N ALA A 180 8.73 22.30 7.84
CA ALA A 180 7.69 22.69 6.88
C ALA A 180 7.83 21.93 5.55
N LYS A 181 9.06 21.77 5.03
CA LYS A 181 9.38 20.93 3.86
C LYS A 181 8.99 19.48 4.13
N LEU A 182 9.46 18.91 5.24
CA LEU A 182 9.27 17.50 5.61
C LEU A 182 7.79 17.12 5.72
N LYS A 183 6.96 18.01 6.29
CA LYS A 183 5.52 17.79 6.49
C LYS A 183 4.78 17.37 5.23
N VAL A 184 5.21 17.85 4.07
CA VAL A 184 4.47 17.77 2.80
C VAL A 184 5.19 16.93 1.74
N LEU A 185 6.29 16.26 2.07
CA LEU A 185 7.03 15.44 1.13
C LEU A 185 6.20 14.26 0.59
N PRO A 186 6.44 13.79 -0.65
CA PRO A 186 5.73 12.65 -1.21
C PRO A 186 5.93 11.36 -0.39
N VAL A 187 4.87 10.56 -0.29
CA VAL A 187 4.90 9.26 0.42
C VAL A 187 5.95 8.31 -0.17
N SER A 188 6.17 8.33 -1.48
CA SER A 188 7.19 7.51 -2.14
C SER A 188 8.62 7.85 -1.70
N LEU A 189 8.90 9.13 -1.42
CA LEU A 189 10.20 9.55 -0.88
C LEU A 189 10.34 9.13 0.58
N ILE A 190 9.28 9.30 1.39
CA ILE A 190 9.30 8.90 2.80
C ILE A 190 9.39 7.38 2.97
N ALA A 191 8.73 6.59 2.11
CA ALA A 191 8.84 5.13 2.14
C ALA A 191 10.28 4.66 1.89
N ARG A 192 10.95 5.22 0.88
CA ARG A 192 12.37 4.96 0.58
C ARG A 192 13.29 5.43 1.71
N LEU A 193 13.02 6.60 2.28
CA LEU A 193 13.74 7.08 3.47
C LEU A 193 13.64 6.11 4.65
N LEU A 194 12.46 5.53 4.90
CA LEU A 194 12.27 4.59 6.01
C LEU A 194 12.98 3.25 5.78
N GLU A 195 13.01 2.76 4.56
CA GLU A 195 13.83 1.60 4.19
C GLU A 195 15.33 1.88 4.36
N LEU A 196 15.79 3.06 3.94
CA LEU A 196 17.17 3.49 4.17
C LEU A 196 17.47 3.56 5.66
N ALA A 197 16.55 4.11 6.46
CA ALA A 197 16.69 4.19 7.90
C ALA A 197 16.83 2.79 8.53
N ASP A 198 16.09 1.80 8.05
CA ASP A 198 16.22 0.40 8.50
C ASP A 198 17.58 -0.20 8.10
N ALA A 199 17.99 -0.01 6.84
CA ALA A 199 19.28 -0.50 6.33
C ALA A 199 20.50 0.08 7.11
N PHE A 200 20.40 1.34 7.55
CA PHE A 200 21.41 2.01 8.37
C PHE A 200 21.13 1.94 9.89
N ASN A 201 20.21 1.07 10.31
CA ASN A 201 19.84 0.82 11.71
C ASN A 201 19.49 2.09 12.51
N SER A 202 18.88 3.07 11.83
CA SER A 202 18.50 4.39 12.35
C SER A 202 16.97 4.68 12.25
N PRO A 203 16.06 3.70 12.38
CA PRO A 203 14.63 3.93 12.13
C PRO A 203 13.98 4.88 13.16
N LEU A 204 14.46 4.87 14.41
CA LEU A 204 13.88 5.65 15.50
C LEU A 204 14.04 7.16 15.27
N VAL A 205 15.24 7.63 14.89
CA VAL A 205 15.53 9.05 14.68
C VAL A 205 14.68 9.62 13.53
N VAL A 206 14.53 8.84 12.45
CA VAL A 206 13.71 9.22 11.31
C VAL A 206 12.24 9.27 11.69
N ARG A 207 11.72 8.23 12.36
CA ARG A 207 10.34 8.17 12.84
C ARG A 207 10.01 9.35 13.76
N ASP A 208 10.86 9.62 14.74
CA ASP A 208 10.63 10.69 15.72
C ASP A 208 10.69 12.07 15.06
N THR A 209 11.53 12.23 14.03
CA THR A 209 11.59 13.45 13.22
C THR A 209 10.33 13.66 12.37
N LEU A 210 9.83 12.60 11.73
CA LEU A 210 8.57 12.65 10.99
C LEU A 210 7.37 12.95 11.89
N LYS A 211 7.32 12.36 13.09
CA LYS A 211 6.28 12.63 14.09
C LYS A 211 6.34 14.06 14.59
N ARG A 212 7.53 14.54 14.95
CA ARG A 212 7.75 15.92 15.40
C ARG A 212 7.33 16.94 14.34
N ALA A 213 7.65 16.69 13.07
CA ALA A 213 7.25 17.55 11.96
C ALA A 213 5.74 17.47 11.62
N GLY A 214 5.03 16.50 12.18
CA GLY A 214 3.61 16.27 11.88
C GLY A 214 3.38 15.90 10.42
N TYR A 215 4.15 14.93 9.91
CA TYR A 215 4.09 14.49 8.52
C TYR A 215 2.65 14.19 8.06
N ALA A 216 2.23 14.83 6.96
CA ALA A 216 0.85 14.85 6.50
C ALA A 216 0.57 13.91 5.32
N PHE A 217 1.45 12.93 5.06
CA PHE A 217 1.29 11.97 3.94
C PHE A 217 1.24 12.62 2.55
N GLY A 218 1.99 13.71 2.38
CA GLY A 218 2.20 14.42 1.12
C GLY A 218 1.25 15.59 0.86
N LYS A 219 1.49 16.30 -0.25
CA LYS A 219 0.59 17.35 -0.75
C LYS A 219 -0.57 16.71 -1.49
N GLY A 220 -1.80 16.83 -0.98
CA GLY A 220 -2.94 16.19 -1.61
C GLY A 220 -4.29 16.72 -1.15
N LYS A 221 -5.30 16.55 -2.01
CA LYS A 221 -6.71 16.86 -1.72
C LYS A 221 -7.41 15.75 -0.90
N PHE A 222 -6.78 14.58 -0.73
CA PHE A 222 -7.39 13.45 -0.05
C PHE A 222 -7.00 13.41 1.43
N THR A 223 -7.95 13.04 2.27
CA THR A 223 -7.76 12.89 3.70
C THR A 223 -7.49 11.41 4.03
N PRO A 224 -6.25 11.02 4.41
CA PRO A 224 -5.90 9.61 4.58
C PRO A 224 -6.57 8.94 5.79
N SER A 225 -7.21 9.71 6.67
CA SER A 225 -7.89 9.22 7.88
C SER A 225 -9.35 8.83 7.66
N LYS A 226 -9.91 9.02 6.46
CA LYS A 226 -11.28 8.64 6.13
C LYS A 226 -11.33 8.02 4.75
N PHE A 227 -11.98 6.86 4.63
CA PHE A 227 -12.22 6.24 3.35
C PHE A 227 -13.16 7.11 2.50
N ASP A 228 -12.74 7.36 1.28
CA ASP A 228 -13.51 8.03 0.24
C ASP A 228 -13.21 7.35 -1.10
N PRO A 229 -14.19 7.18 -2.02
CA PRO A 229 -13.96 6.53 -3.30
C PRO A 229 -12.85 7.18 -4.14
N SER A 230 -12.48 8.44 -3.89
CA SER A 230 -11.31 9.05 -4.56
C SER A 230 -9.99 8.37 -4.20
N LEU A 231 -9.89 7.68 -3.06
CA LEU A 231 -8.71 6.90 -2.68
C LEU A 231 -8.48 5.71 -3.63
N LEU A 232 -9.54 5.16 -4.23
CA LEU A 232 -9.46 4.07 -5.20
C LEU A 232 -8.84 4.52 -6.54
N LYS A 233 -8.70 5.82 -6.76
CA LYS A 233 -8.01 6.39 -7.94
C LYS A 233 -6.50 6.48 -7.75
N LEU A 234 -6.00 6.22 -6.55
CA LEU A 234 -4.56 6.18 -6.28
C LEU A 234 -3.96 4.91 -6.87
N SER A 235 -2.69 4.97 -7.25
CA SER A 235 -1.98 3.75 -7.66
C SER A 235 -1.81 2.79 -6.47
N GLU A 236 -1.81 1.49 -6.76
CA GLU A 236 -1.57 0.45 -5.76
C GLU A 236 -0.27 0.68 -4.99
N ASP A 237 0.81 1.02 -5.69
CA ASP A 237 2.10 1.30 -5.08
C ASP A 237 2.00 2.47 -4.07
N ARG A 238 1.24 3.53 -4.39
CA ARG A 238 1.02 4.65 -3.47
C ARG A 238 0.21 4.25 -2.25
N ILE A 239 -0.83 3.42 -2.41
CA ILE A 239 -1.62 2.90 -1.28
C ILE A 239 -0.73 2.05 -0.37
N ARG A 240 0.05 1.12 -0.94
CA ARG A 240 0.99 0.25 -0.24
C ARG A 240 2.07 1.03 0.52
N GLN A 241 2.68 2.03 -0.12
CA GLN A 241 3.65 2.92 0.55
C GLN A 241 3.00 3.67 1.73
N THR A 242 1.76 4.12 1.57
CA THR A 242 1.03 4.81 2.65
C THR A 242 0.76 3.87 3.83
N ILE A 243 0.39 2.61 3.56
CA ILE A 243 0.23 1.57 4.59
C ILE A 243 1.54 1.36 5.34
N PHE A 244 2.65 1.21 4.61
CA PHE A 244 3.98 1.01 5.18
C PHE A 244 4.42 2.18 6.08
N VAL A 245 4.29 3.42 5.59
CA VAL A 245 4.62 4.63 6.35
C VAL A 245 3.71 4.76 7.59
N ALA A 246 2.40 4.55 7.45
CA ALA A 246 1.45 4.63 8.56
C ALA A 246 1.76 3.61 9.66
N ARG A 247 2.19 2.40 9.28
CA ARG A 247 2.61 1.37 10.23
C ARG A 247 3.81 1.81 11.05
N ILE A 248 4.85 2.34 10.41
CA ILE A 248 6.08 2.78 11.10
C ILE A 248 5.81 4.01 11.97
N LEU A 249 4.97 4.94 11.51
CA LEU A 249 4.56 6.11 12.27
C LEU A 249 3.52 5.78 13.36
N ASN A 250 3.01 4.56 13.45
CA ASN A 250 1.95 4.15 14.38
C ASN A 250 0.69 5.02 14.24
N GLU A 251 0.23 5.20 13.00
CA GLU A 251 -1.01 5.92 12.64
C GLU A 251 -2.14 4.91 12.34
N PRO A 252 -2.85 4.40 13.38
CA PRO A 252 -3.74 3.25 13.23
C PRO A 252 -4.95 3.52 12.32
N VAL A 253 -5.50 4.73 12.37
CA VAL A 253 -6.66 5.12 11.55
C VAL A 253 -6.30 5.13 10.07
N ILE A 254 -5.16 5.73 9.73
CA ILE A 254 -4.67 5.77 8.35
C ILE A 254 -4.34 4.36 7.86
N PHE A 255 -3.70 3.56 8.71
CA PHE A 255 -3.40 2.16 8.41
C PHE A 255 -4.67 1.37 8.09
N GLN A 256 -5.71 1.48 8.93
CA GLN A 256 -7.00 0.81 8.72
C GLN A 256 -7.69 1.28 7.42
N VAL A 257 -7.75 2.59 7.17
CA VAL A 257 -8.38 3.14 5.96
C VAL A 257 -7.65 2.72 4.69
N MET A 258 -6.32 2.74 4.68
CA MET A 258 -5.55 2.40 3.48
C MET A 258 -5.53 0.89 3.21
N THR A 259 -5.51 0.06 4.26
CA THR A 259 -5.68 -1.40 4.10
C THR A 259 -7.08 -1.75 3.60
N HIS A 260 -8.11 -1.03 4.05
CA HIS A 260 -9.46 -1.13 3.49
C HIS A 260 -9.49 -0.73 2.01
N ALA A 261 -8.88 0.39 1.63
CA ALA A 261 -8.82 0.83 0.25
C ALA A 261 -8.13 -0.19 -0.67
N LEU A 262 -7.00 -0.77 -0.23
CA LEU A 262 -6.29 -1.83 -0.96
C LEU A 262 -7.17 -3.07 -1.17
N LEU A 263 -7.88 -3.49 -0.13
CA LEU A 263 -8.82 -4.63 -0.18
C LEU A 263 -9.93 -4.40 -1.20
N VAL A 264 -10.55 -3.22 -1.19
CA VAL A 264 -11.65 -2.83 -2.08
C VAL A 264 -11.19 -2.76 -3.54
N MET A 265 -10.09 -2.04 -3.79
CA MET A 265 -9.50 -1.86 -5.12
C MET A 265 -8.99 -3.18 -5.73
N GLY A 266 -8.47 -4.07 -4.89
CA GLY A 266 -7.71 -5.23 -5.34
C GLY A 266 -6.22 -4.93 -5.44
N SER A 267 -5.42 -5.99 -5.54
CA SER A 267 -3.97 -5.88 -5.74
C SER A 267 -3.54 -6.83 -6.85
N LYS A 268 -2.60 -6.37 -7.68
CA LYS A 268 -2.01 -7.18 -8.77
C LYS A 268 -1.22 -8.37 -8.22
N ALA A 269 -0.70 -8.25 -7.00
CA ALA A 269 0.03 -9.32 -6.33
C ALA A 269 -0.88 -10.50 -5.90
N TRP A 270 -2.20 -10.41 -6.07
CA TRP A 270 -3.14 -11.46 -5.63
C TRP A 270 -3.63 -12.38 -6.76
N VAL A 271 -3.22 -12.12 -8.01
CA VAL A 271 -3.74 -12.85 -9.18
C VAL A 271 -3.37 -14.34 -9.14
N ASN A 272 -2.15 -14.67 -8.69
CA ASN A 272 -1.65 -16.04 -8.58
C ASN A 272 -1.63 -16.57 -7.13
N GLY A 273 -2.42 -15.96 -6.25
CA GLY A 273 -2.38 -16.22 -4.81
C GLY A 273 -1.47 -15.26 -4.04
N VAL A 274 -1.24 -15.55 -2.76
CA VAL A 274 -0.41 -14.72 -1.85
C VAL A 274 0.85 -15.50 -1.53
N GLU A 275 1.77 -15.55 -2.49
CA GLU A 275 3.09 -16.11 -2.28
C GLU A 275 4.09 -15.00 -1.97
N ARG A 276 5.00 -15.29 -1.04
CA ARG A 276 6.05 -14.35 -0.68
C ARG A 276 7.06 -14.30 -1.83
N PRO A 277 7.43 -13.10 -2.32
CA PRO A 277 8.42 -12.98 -3.39
C PRO A 277 9.77 -13.60 -3.00
N ASP A 278 10.38 -14.37 -3.92
CA ASP A 278 11.68 -15.01 -3.73
C ASP A 278 12.86 -14.00 -3.76
N CYS A 279 12.66 -12.87 -4.43
CA CYS A 279 13.67 -11.82 -4.60
C CYS A 279 13.43 -10.66 -3.63
N PRO A 280 14.49 -10.00 -3.13
CA PRO A 280 14.36 -8.78 -2.31
C PRO A 280 13.59 -7.69 -3.05
N VAL A 281 12.35 -7.47 -2.63
CA VAL A 281 11.50 -6.35 -3.06
C VAL A 281 11.38 -5.32 -1.95
N PHE A 282 10.97 -4.11 -2.32
CA PHE A 282 10.64 -3.08 -1.36
C PHE A 282 9.64 -3.59 -0.30
N PRO A 283 9.80 -3.25 0.99
CA PRO A 283 8.97 -3.80 2.07
C PRO A 283 7.46 -3.55 1.93
N TRP A 284 7.04 -2.54 1.15
CA TRP A 284 5.63 -2.25 0.91
C TRP A 284 5.02 -3.07 -0.24
N ARG A 285 5.83 -3.72 -1.09
CA ARG A 285 5.32 -4.57 -2.17
C ARG A 285 4.65 -5.84 -1.65
N TYR A 286 5.10 -6.34 -0.51
CA TYR A 286 4.49 -7.44 0.22
C TYR A 286 4.38 -7.10 1.72
N LEU A 287 3.15 -6.97 2.23
CA LEU A 287 2.93 -6.56 3.63
C LEU A 287 3.18 -7.72 4.60
N SER A 288 4.33 -7.68 5.27
CA SER A 288 4.78 -8.71 6.21
C SER A 288 3.87 -8.91 7.44
N ASN A 289 4.13 -10.01 8.18
CA ASN A 289 3.46 -10.41 9.42
C ASN A 289 2.01 -10.90 9.26
N GLY A 290 1.72 -11.61 8.15
CA GLY A 290 0.39 -12.17 7.90
C GLY A 290 -0.64 -11.15 7.40
N ILE A 291 -0.23 -9.89 7.19
CA ILE A 291 -1.14 -8.81 6.81
C ILE A 291 -1.56 -8.98 5.35
N GLU A 292 -0.64 -9.29 4.44
CA GLU A 292 -0.97 -9.51 3.02
C GLU A 292 -2.00 -10.64 2.86
N GLU A 293 -1.77 -11.77 3.54
CA GLU A 293 -2.62 -12.96 3.54
C GLU A 293 -4.00 -12.67 4.13
N GLU A 294 -4.05 -11.89 5.21
CA GLU A 294 -5.30 -11.45 5.81
C GLU A 294 -6.10 -10.55 4.86
N LEU A 295 -5.47 -9.56 4.21
CA LEU A 295 -6.16 -8.67 3.27
C LEU A 295 -6.75 -9.44 2.11
N TYR A 296 -5.98 -10.37 1.54
CA TYR A 296 -6.46 -11.28 0.51
C TYR A 296 -7.63 -12.13 1.00
N PHE A 297 -7.52 -12.74 2.19
CA PHE A 297 -8.59 -13.56 2.75
C PHE A 297 -9.89 -12.75 2.96
N ARG A 298 -9.80 -11.54 3.53
CA ARG A 298 -10.96 -10.67 3.72
C ARG A 298 -11.60 -10.28 2.41
N ARG A 299 -10.81 -9.93 1.40
CA ARG A 299 -11.29 -9.67 0.04
C ARG A 299 -12.04 -10.88 -0.51
N GLN A 300 -11.47 -12.06 -0.39
CA GLN A 300 -12.11 -13.28 -0.89
C GLN A 300 -13.43 -13.57 -0.18
N CYS A 301 -13.53 -13.31 1.13
CA CYS A 301 -14.79 -13.39 1.86
C CYS A 301 -15.86 -12.42 1.30
N VAL A 302 -15.50 -11.20 0.94
CA VAL A 302 -16.43 -10.23 0.33
C VAL A 302 -16.86 -10.69 -1.06
N LEU A 303 -15.92 -11.09 -1.92
CA LEU A 303 -16.22 -11.61 -3.26
C LEU A 303 -17.09 -12.87 -3.19
N ASN A 304 -16.77 -13.81 -2.32
CA ASN A 304 -17.59 -15.01 -2.08
C ASN A 304 -19.01 -14.66 -1.60
N THR A 305 -19.16 -13.58 -0.84
CA THR A 305 -20.47 -13.11 -0.39
C THR A 305 -21.32 -12.57 -1.55
N ILE A 306 -20.69 -11.83 -2.48
CA ILE A 306 -21.35 -11.35 -3.71
C ILE A 306 -21.73 -12.55 -4.58
N THR A 307 -20.82 -13.51 -4.77
CA THR A 307 -21.09 -14.74 -5.53
C THR A 307 -22.21 -15.56 -4.92
N ASP A 308 -22.24 -15.73 -3.59
CA ASP A 308 -23.33 -16.44 -2.89
C ASP A 308 -24.70 -15.77 -3.07
N LEU A 309 -24.74 -14.44 -3.10
CA LEU A 309 -25.96 -13.69 -3.41
C LEU A 309 -26.46 -13.97 -4.84
N GLN A 310 -25.57 -13.96 -5.83
CA GLN A 310 -25.93 -14.29 -7.21
C GLN A 310 -26.39 -15.74 -7.33
N ALA A 311 -25.67 -16.67 -6.70
CA ALA A 311 -26.00 -18.08 -6.67
C ALA A 311 -27.34 -18.34 -5.97
N TYR A 312 -27.68 -17.59 -4.93
CA TYR A 312 -28.99 -17.66 -4.27
C TYR A 312 -30.14 -17.40 -5.24
N PHE A 313 -30.08 -16.31 -6.01
CA PHE A 313 -31.13 -16.02 -6.99
C PHE A 313 -31.11 -17.03 -8.15
N LEU A 314 -29.94 -17.44 -8.63
CA LEU A 314 -29.85 -18.50 -9.64
C LEU A 314 -30.50 -19.81 -9.16
N ARG A 315 -30.29 -20.24 -7.91
CA ARG A 315 -30.99 -21.40 -7.32
C ARG A 315 -32.50 -21.19 -7.21
N ALA A 316 -32.91 -20.00 -6.75
CA ALA A 316 -34.32 -19.65 -6.57
C ALA A 316 -35.13 -19.66 -7.89
N TYR A 317 -34.48 -19.40 -9.03
CA TYR A 317 -35.11 -19.45 -10.36
C TYR A 317 -34.73 -20.69 -11.18
N GLY A 318 -33.70 -21.42 -10.76
CA GLY A 318 -33.33 -22.73 -11.29
C GLY A 318 -32.16 -22.87 -12.21
N GLY A 319 -31.27 -21.88 -12.23
CA GLY A 319 -29.98 -22.01 -12.88
C GLY A 319 -28.99 -22.87 -12.10
N LEU A 320 -29.26 -23.22 -10.84
CA LEU A 320 -28.36 -23.99 -9.99
C LEU A 320 -29.15 -24.96 -9.10
N GLU A 321 -28.49 -26.07 -8.73
CA GLU A 321 -29.01 -27.06 -7.79
C GLU A 321 -28.87 -26.60 -6.34
N ASP A 322 -29.73 -27.11 -5.45
CA ASP A 322 -29.60 -26.88 -4.02
C ASP A 322 -28.52 -27.81 -3.44
N PRO A 323 -27.49 -27.25 -2.76
CA PRO A 323 -26.38 -28.05 -2.22
C PRO A 323 -26.80 -28.94 -1.03
N ASP A 324 -27.90 -28.60 -0.35
CA ASP A 324 -28.50 -29.39 0.73
C ASP A 324 -29.95 -29.75 0.33
N PRO A 325 -30.19 -30.88 -0.36
CA PRO A 325 -31.54 -31.31 -0.66
C PRO A 325 -32.24 -31.64 0.66
N LYS A 326 -33.09 -30.74 1.17
CA LYS A 326 -33.93 -31.03 2.33
C LYS A 326 -34.83 -32.23 1.99
N PRO A 327 -34.72 -33.37 2.68
CA PRO A 327 -35.72 -34.43 2.56
C PRO A 327 -37.00 -33.90 3.20
N ARG A 328 -38.11 -33.76 2.46
CA ARG A 328 -39.42 -33.61 3.10
C ARG A 328 -39.82 -34.96 3.68
N PRO A 329 -40.46 -35.00 4.87
CA PRO A 329 -41.15 -36.19 5.32
C PRO A 329 -42.24 -36.56 4.28
N PRO A 330 -42.48 -37.86 4.04
CA PRO A 330 -43.46 -38.31 3.06
C PRO A 330 -44.83 -37.74 3.42
N ALA A 331 -45.51 -37.16 2.42
CA ALA A 331 -46.90 -36.74 2.58
C ALA A 331 -47.76 -37.98 2.93
N PRO A 332 -48.65 -37.91 3.93
CA PRO A 332 -49.48 -39.05 4.29
C PRO A 332 -50.44 -39.37 3.14
N GLY A 333 -50.35 -40.59 2.61
CA GLY A 333 -51.45 -41.19 1.82
C GLY A 333 -51.23 -41.43 0.32
N LYS A 334 -50.00 -41.60 -0.20
CA LYS A 334 -49.82 -42.11 -1.58
C LYS A 334 -48.90 -43.33 -1.62
N PRO A 335 -49.32 -44.45 -2.26
CA PRO A 335 -48.51 -45.65 -2.35
C PRO A 335 -47.29 -45.43 -3.26
N SER A 336 -46.18 -46.03 -2.84
CA SER A 336 -44.89 -46.04 -3.53
C SER A 336 -44.99 -46.77 -4.87
N LEU A 337 -45.02 -46.01 -5.96
CA LEU A 337 -44.63 -46.47 -7.28
C LEU A 337 -43.28 -45.84 -7.62
N SER A 338 -42.32 -46.68 -7.99
CA SER A 338 -40.98 -46.30 -8.43
C SER A 338 -41.06 -45.46 -9.71
N VAL A 339 -40.99 -44.14 -9.55
CA VAL A 339 -40.80 -43.17 -10.64
C VAL A 339 -39.29 -43.07 -10.91
N PRO A 340 -38.83 -43.03 -12.17
CA PRO A 340 -37.42 -42.94 -12.50
C PRO A 340 -36.77 -41.66 -11.90
N LEU A 341 -35.45 -41.75 -11.72
CA LEU A 341 -34.56 -40.78 -11.10
C LEU A 341 -34.43 -39.47 -11.93
N THR A 342 -35.50 -38.68 -12.02
CA THR A 342 -35.46 -37.28 -12.54
C THR A 342 -36.46 -36.36 -11.83
N THR A 343 -36.92 -36.72 -10.63
CA THR A 343 -37.81 -35.86 -9.84
C THR A 343 -37.02 -34.75 -9.15
N LEU A 344 -36.68 -33.71 -9.92
CA LEU A 344 -36.45 -32.35 -9.39
C LEU A 344 -37.57 -32.08 -8.38
N GLN A 345 -37.21 -31.85 -7.11
CA GLN A 345 -38.20 -31.40 -6.13
C GLN A 345 -38.95 -30.19 -6.72
N PRO A 346 -40.30 -30.14 -6.63
CA PRO A 346 -41.06 -29.04 -7.22
C PRO A 346 -40.65 -27.73 -6.55
N ARG A 347 -39.86 -26.93 -7.27
CA ARG A 347 -39.45 -25.60 -6.83
C ARG A 347 -40.69 -24.72 -6.66
N LEU A 348 -40.71 -23.92 -5.60
CA LEU A 348 -41.72 -22.88 -5.45
C LEU A 348 -41.47 -21.77 -6.48
N PHE A 349 -42.48 -21.48 -7.29
CA PHE A 349 -42.41 -20.37 -8.25
C PHE A 349 -42.18 -19.04 -7.51
N GLN A 350 -41.29 -18.22 -8.07
CA GLN A 350 -40.93 -16.90 -7.54
C GLN A 350 -41.87 -15.80 -8.05
N CYS A 351 -42.63 -16.07 -9.11
CA CYS A 351 -43.69 -15.22 -9.61
C CYS A 351 -44.70 -14.90 -8.50
N ARG A 352 -45.02 -13.60 -8.34
CA ARG A 352 -45.90 -13.11 -7.27
C ARG A 352 -47.38 -13.18 -7.59
N TYR A 353 -47.75 -13.17 -8.87
CA TYR A 353 -49.13 -13.03 -9.28
C TYR A 353 -49.83 -14.36 -9.56
N ALA A 354 -49.11 -15.49 -9.45
CA ALA A 354 -49.63 -16.86 -9.53
C ALA A 354 -50.57 -17.13 -10.73
N TYR A 355 -50.45 -16.34 -11.80
CA TYR A 355 -51.19 -16.57 -13.05
C TYR A 355 -50.72 -17.88 -13.70
N GLY A 356 -51.51 -18.41 -14.64
CA GLY A 356 -51.20 -19.69 -15.32
C GLY A 356 -49.85 -19.73 -16.04
N ASN A 357 -49.22 -18.58 -16.30
CA ASN A 357 -47.90 -18.44 -16.90
C ASN A 357 -46.78 -18.14 -15.88
N SER A 358 -46.98 -18.44 -14.60
CA SER A 358 -45.96 -18.26 -13.54
C SER A 358 -44.64 -19.00 -13.83
N SER A 359 -44.71 -20.19 -14.45
CA SER A 359 -43.53 -20.95 -14.89
C SER A 359 -42.76 -20.22 -16.01
N ALA A 360 -43.48 -19.62 -16.96
CA ALA A 360 -42.89 -18.83 -18.03
C ALA A 360 -42.24 -17.54 -17.49
N CYS A 361 -42.87 -16.89 -16.51
CA CYS A 361 -42.31 -15.72 -15.81
C CYS A 361 -40.98 -16.05 -15.12
N ASP A 362 -40.90 -17.17 -14.38
CA ASP A 362 -39.66 -17.59 -13.73
C ASP A 362 -38.56 -17.95 -14.74
N ALA A 363 -38.89 -18.69 -15.80
CA ALA A 363 -37.95 -19.02 -16.87
C ALA A 363 -37.42 -17.77 -17.59
N PHE A 364 -38.30 -16.79 -17.84
CA PHE A 364 -37.92 -15.50 -18.40
C PHE A 364 -36.91 -14.77 -17.50
N HIS A 365 -37.18 -14.67 -16.20
CA HIS A 365 -36.28 -14.02 -15.27
C HIS A 365 -34.96 -14.77 -15.09
N LEU A 366 -34.97 -16.10 -15.14
CA LEU A 366 -33.75 -16.91 -15.16
C LEU A 366 -32.88 -16.54 -16.37
N GLY A 367 -33.47 -16.51 -17.57
CA GLY A 367 -32.75 -16.13 -18.79
C GLY A 367 -32.18 -14.70 -18.73
N GLN A 368 -32.96 -13.74 -18.24
CA GLN A 368 -32.50 -12.36 -18.05
C GLN A 368 -31.34 -12.28 -17.04
N MET A 369 -31.42 -13.01 -15.93
CA MET A 369 -30.40 -13.02 -14.90
C MET A 369 -29.11 -13.66 -15.38
N THR A 370 -29.19 -14.83 -16.04
CA THR A 370 -28.03 -15.50 -16.62
C THR A 370 -27.34 -14.58 -17.63
N ARG A 371 -28.10 -13.99 -18.56
CA ARG A 371 -27.57 -13.03 -19.54
C ARG A 371 -26.92 -11.81 -18.88
N PHE A 372 -27.57 -11.25 -17.85
CA PHE A 372 -27.07 -10.08 -17.14
C PHE A 372 -25.75 -10.37 -16.41
N PHE A 373 -25.69 -11.48 -15.68
CA PHE A 373 -24.50 -11.84 -14.90
C PHE A 373 -23.31 -12.28 -15.76
N SER A 374 -23.55 -12.96 -16.88
CA SER A 374 -22.48 -13.44 -17.77
C SER A 374 -21.99 -12.37 -18.74
N LEU A 375 -22.91 -11.67 -19.41
CA LEU A 375 -22.55 -10.74 -20.49
C LEU A 375 -22.34 -9.31 -20.02
N ARG A 376 -23.16 -8.83 -19.07
CA ARG A 376 -23.16 -7.42 -18.67
C ARG A 376 -22.23 -7.15 -17.49
N THR A 377 -22.36 -7.91 -16.41
CA THR A 377 -21.51 -7.71 -15.23
C THR A 377 -20.25 -8.56 -15.25
N LYS A 378 -20.18 -9.60 -16.11
CA LYS A 378 -19.03 -10.52 -16.23
C LYS A 378 -18.60 -11.12 -14.89
N THR A 379 -19.56 -11.35 -14.00
CA THR A 379 -19.35 -11.87 -12.63
C THR A 379 -19.52 -13.37 -12.54
N ILE A 380 -20.13 -13.99 -13.56
CA ILE A 380 -20.21 -15.45 -13.70
C ILE A 380 -19.71 -15.83 -15.09
N PHE A 381 -19.10 -17.00 -15.18
CA PHE A 381 -18.71 -17.60 -16.45
C PHE A 381 -19.74 -18.66 -16.85
N LEU A 382 -20.14 -18.66 -18.13
CA LEU A 382 -20.96 -19.70 -18.72
C LEU A 382 -20.09 -20.45 -19.74
N GLY A 383 -19.53 -21.57 -19.32
CA GLY A 383 -18.64 -22.39 -20.14
C GLY A 383 -19.40 -23.41 -20.99
N SER A 384 -18.89 -23.66 -22.19
CA SER A 384 -19.26 -24.85 -22.97
C SER A 384 -18.45 -26.03 -22.48
N THR A 385 -19.09 -27.19 -22.28
CA THR A 385 -18.40 -28.45 -21.99
C THR A 385 -17.82 -29.11 -23.25
N LEU A 386 -18.01 -28.49 -24.43
CA LEU A 386 -17.50 -28.99 -25.71
C LEU A 386 -16.09 -28.46 -26.03
N ILE A 387 -15.61 -27.48 -25.28
CA ILE A 387 -14.28 -26.91 -25.45
C ILE A 387 -13.38 -27.66 -24.47
N ASP A 388 -12.45 -28.44 -25.00
CA ASP A 388 -11.35 -28.99 -24.22
C ASP A 388 -10.34 -27.86 -23.97
N PRO A 389 -10.18 -27.38 -22.73
CA PRO A 389 -9.24 -26.30 -22.42
C PRO A 389 -7.78 -26.67 -22.73
N ASP A 390 -7.47 -27.96 -22.89
CA ASP A 390 -6.13 -28.46 -23.19
C ASP A 390 -5.91 -28.72 -24.71
N PHE A 391 -6.95 -28.54 -25.54
CA PHE A 391 -6.87 -28.76 -26.98
C PHE A 391 -6.43 -27.48 -27.71
N ALA A 392 -5.12 -27.25 -27.75
CA ALA A 392 -4.51 -26.30 -28.67
C ALA A 392 -4.36 -26.96 -30.06
N LEU A 393 -4.95 -26.36 -31.09
CA LEU A 393 -4.71 -26.74 -32.49
C LEU A 393 -3.34 -26.21 -32.90
N ASP A 394 -2.33 -27.09 -32.84
CA ASP A 394 -0.93 -26.93 -33.25
C ASP A 394 -0.15 -25.73 -32.65
N PRO A 395 0.97 -25.98 -31.94
CA PRO A 395 2.08 -25.05 -31.98
C PRO A 395 2.65 -25.16 -33.40
N SER A 396 2.30 -24.22 -34.28
CA SER A 396 2.99 -24.15 -35.56
C SER A 396 4.49 -23.99 -35.30
N ASP A 397 5.27 -24.98 -35.74
CA ASP A 397 6.73 -25.01 -35.81
C ASP A 397 7.26 -23.78 -36.57
N ASP A 398 7.34 -22.63 -35.91
CA ASP A 398 8.20 -21.53 -36.32
C ASP A 398 9.28 -21.39 -35.24
N ASP A 399 10.41 -22.03 -35.50
CA ASP A 399 11.66 -21.95 -34.73
C ASP A 399 12.12 -20.49 -34.61
N SER A 400 11.60 -19.80 -33.60
CA SER A 400 12.20 -18.59 -33.05
C SER A 400 12.48 -18.85 -31.59
N ASP A 401 13.77 -18.88 -31.25
CA ASP A 401 14.30 -18.91 -29.88
C ASP A 401 13.88 -17.65 -29.10
N ASP A 402 12.60 -17.50 -28.80
CA ASP A 402 12.11 -16.52 -27.84
C ASP A 402 11.92 -17.24 -26.50
N GLU A 403 12.90 -16.98 -25.63
CA GLU A 403 12.88 -17.21 -24.19
C GLU A 403 11.50 -16.84 -23.56
N PRO A 404 11.09 -17.49 -22.46
CA PRO A 404 9.81 -17.22 -21.80
C PRO A 404 9.90 -15.93 -20.97
N ASP A 405 10.09 -14.79 -21.63
CA ASP A 405 10.27 -13.50 -20.97
C ASP A 405 9.57 -12.38 -21.77
N HIS A 406 8.24 -12.45 -21.85
CA HIS A 406 7.36 -11.28 -21.85
C HIS A 406 5.90 -11.73 -21.85
N PHE A 407 5.27 -11.79 -20.67
CA PHE A 407 3.85 -11.49 -20.55
C PHE A 407 3.67 -10.00 -20.87
N ASP A 408 3.78 -9.67 -22.15
CA ASP A 408 3.37 -8.39 -22.66
C ASP A 408 1.87 -8.32 -22.44
N SER A 409 1.49 -7.38 -21.58
CA SER A 409 0.13 -7.20 -21.12
C SER A 409 -0.67 -6.67 -22.30
N ASP A 410 -1.36 -7.56 -23.03
CA ASP A 410 -2.36 -7.14 -24.01
C ASP A 410 -3.30 -6.12 -23.33
N PRO A 411 -3.33 -4.85 -23.79
CA PRO A 411 -4.18 -3.81 -23.23
C PRO A 411 -5.68 -4.10 -23.35
N HIS A 412 -6.06 -5.20 -24.02
CA HIS A 412 -7.44 -5.60 -24.27
C HIS A 412 -7.86 -6.95 -23.69
N SER A 413 -7.01 -7.61 -22.89
CA SER A 413 -7.49 -8.62 -21.95
C SER A 413 -8.27 -7.90 -20.85
N GLN A 414 -9.58 -7.73 -21.06
CA GLN A 414 -10.50 -7.14 -20.09
C GLN A 414 -10.60 -8.05 -18.87
N HIS A 415 -9.60 -7.99 -17.98
CA HIS A 415 -9.68 -8.58 -16.66
C HIS A 415 -11.00 -8.12 -16.01
N PRO A 416 -11.76 -9.02 -15.39
CA PRO A 416 -12.99 -8.65 -14.72
C PRO A 416 -12.71 -7.52 -13.71
N PRO A 417 -13.64 -6.57 -13.52
CA PRO A 417 -13.43 -5.42 -12.65
C PRO A 417 -12.93 -5.89 -11.29
N THR A 418 -11.71 -5.52 -10.93
CA THR A 418 -11.11 -5.93 -9.65
C THR A 418 -11.67 -5.11 -8.49
N ASP A 419 -12.18 -3.92 -8.75
CA ASP A 419 -12.74 -3.07 -7.71
C ASP A 419 -14.13 -3.57 -7.27
N ILE A 420 -14.26 -3.90 -5.98
CA ILE A 420 -15.52 -4.36 -5.38
C ILE A 420 -16.62 -3.30 -5.54
N THR A 421 -16.31 -2.01 -5.46
CA THR A 421 -17.32 -0.94 -5.64
C THR A 421 -17.83 -0.91 -7.06
N ALA A 422 -16.97 -1.12 -8.06
CA ALA A 422 -17.37 -1.21 -9.47
C ALA A 422 -18.25 -2.46 -9.72
N ILE A 423 -17.91 -3.60 -9.11
CA ILE A 423 -18.75 -4.82 -9.17
C ILE A 423 -20.14 -4.55 -8.60
N LEU A 424 -20.22 -3.97 -7.40
CA LEU A 424 -21.50 -3.65 -6.75
C LEU A 424 -22.32 -2.66 -7.59
N ALA A 425 -21.69 -1.61 -8.12
CA ALA A 425 -22.34 -0.64 -9.00
C ALA A 425 -22.88 -1.29 -10.28
N ALA A 426 -22.11 -2.19 -10.90
CA ALA A 426 -22.55 -2.93 -12.09
C ALA A 426 -23.74 -3.85 -11.79
N LEU A 427 -23.69 -4.61 -10.69
CA LEU A 427 -24.78 -5.50 -10.26
C LEU A 427 -26.07 -4.74 -9.94
N LYS A 428 -25.98 -3.53 -9.39
CA LYS A 428 -27.14 -2.66 -9.13
C LYS A 428 -27.84 -2.14 -10.39
N GLN A 429 -27.19 -2.20 -11.55
CA GLN A 429 -27.81 -1.88 -12.86
C GLN A 429 -28.71 -3.00 -13.39
N CYS A 430 -29.05 -4.00 -12.57
CA CYS A 430 -29.97 -5.07 -12.94
C CYS A 430 -31.28 -4.49 -13.50
N PRO A 431 -31.69 -4.86 -14.73
CA PRO A 431 -32.90 -4.33 -15.35
C PRO A 431 -34.17 -4.88 -14.69
N ASP A 432 -35.27 -4.10 -14.72
CA ASP A 432 -36.60 -4.51 -14.20
C ASP A 432 -37.51 -5.02 -15.32
N TYR A 433 -36.97 -5.84 -16.24
CA TYR A 433 -37.73 -6.39 -17.37
C TYR A 433 -38.85 -7.32 -16.89
N GLN A 434 -39.98 -7.26 -17.57
CA GLN A 434 -41.16 -8.08 -17.32
C GLN A 434 -41.49 -8.90 -18.56
N ILE A 435 -42.06 -10.09 -18.37
CA ILE A 435 -42.51 -10.93 -19.48
C ILE A 435 -43.71 -10.32 -20.22
N ASP A 436 -44.65 -9.73 -19.46
CA ASP A 436 -45.85 -9.06 -19.97
C ASP A 436 -46.37 -8.04 -18.91
N PRO A 437 -47.39 -7.21 -19.23
CA PRO A 437 -47.96 -6.24 -18.29
C PRO A 437 -48.64 -6.83 -17.05
N ASN A 438 -48.99 -8.12 -17.03
CA ASN A 438 -49.64 -8.77 -15.88
C ASN A 438 -48.62 -9.12 -14.78
N HIS A 439 -47.32 -9.00 -15.05
CA HIS A 439 -46.25 -9.38 -14.13
C HIS A 439 -45.56 -8.18 -13.48
N ILE A 440 -46.21 -7.01 -13.39
CA ILE A 440 -45.63 -5.80 -12.80
C ILE A 440 -45.16 -6.06 -11.36
N GLY A 441 -43.85 -6.11 -11.15
CA GLY A 441 -43.24 -6.37 -9.84
C GLY A 441 -42.81 -7.81 -9.59
N CYS A 442 -42.92 -8.68 -10.59
CA CYS A 442 -42.04 -9.83 -10.72
C CYS A 442 -40.62 -9.37 -11.09
N GLY A 443 -39.65 -10.27 -10.95
CA GLY A 443 -38.25 -10.01 -11.27
C GLY A 443 -37.34 -9.83 -10.05
N VAL A 444 -36.05 -10.01 -10.30
CA VAL A 444 -35.03 -10.12 -9.25
C VAL A 444 -34.58 -8.76 -8.72
N ARG A 445 -34.61 -7.69 -9.53
CA ARG A 445 -34.04 -6.38 -9.18
C ARG A 445 -34.47 -5.89 -7.78
N ARG A 446 -35.78 -5.88 -7.51
CA ARG A 446 -36.35 -5.39 -6.24
C ARG A 446 -35.93 -6.21 -5.02
N ARG A 447 -35.59 -7.48 -5.22
CA ARG A 447 -35.13 -8.41 -4.18
C ARG A 447 -33.60 -8.44 -4.08
N PHE A 448 -32.91 -8.15 -5.18
CA PHE A 448 -31.47 -8.20 -5.34
C PHE A 448 -30.77 -6.93 -4.85
N THR A 449 -31.36 -5.74 -5.09
CA THR A 449 -30.78 -4.46 -4.69
C THR A 449 -30.62 -4.31 -3.17
N PRO A 450 -31.62 -4.63 -2.31
CA PRO A 450 -31.46 -4.42 -0.87
C PRO A 450 -30.29 -5.20 -0.25
N PRO A 451 -30.07 -6.50 -0.55
CA PRO A 451 -28.84 -7.20 -0.13
C PRO A 451 -27.54 -6.54 -0.61
N LEU A 452 -27.49 -6.02 -1.85
CA LEU A 452 -26.32 -5.30 -2.35
C LEU A 452 -26.06 -4.01 -1.57
N ASP A 453 -27.11 -3.26 -1.19
CA ASP A 453 -26.99 -2.09 -0.34
C ASP A 453 -26.46 -2.44 1.06
N CYS A 454 -26.84 -3.62 1.58
CA CYS A 454 -26.30 -4.13 2.85
C CYS A 454 -24.79 -4.36 2.76
N ILE A 455 -24.31 -4.96 1.66
CA ILE A 455 -22.89 -5.21 1.43
C ILE A 455 -22.14 -3.88 1.23
N GLU A 456 -22.68 -3.00 0.39
CA GLU A 456 -22.10 -1.68 0.09
C GLU A 456 -21.93 -0.82 1.34
N ARG A 457 -22.83 -0.91 2.32
CA ARG A 457 -22.70 -0.20 3.60
C ARG A 457 -21.38 -0.48 4.31
N PHE A 458 -20.85 -1.70 4.23
CA PHE A 458 -19.58 -2.07 4.85
C PHE A 458 -18.38 -1.78 3.94
N VAL A 459 -18.54 -1.98 2.64
CA VAL A 459 -17.51 -1.71 1.62
C VAL A 459 -17.26 -0.21 1.44
N GLY A 460 -18.27 0.63 1.60
CA GLY A 460 -18.19 2.09 1.43
C GLY A 460 -18.10 2.89 2.73
N ASP A 461 -17.94 2.25 3.90
CA ASP A 461 -17.93 2.96 5.18
C ASP A 461 -16.64 3.79 5.32
N GLY A 462 -16.80 5.08 5.64
CA GLY A 462 -15.69 6.02 5.79
C GLY A 462 -14.65 5.67 6.85
N ARG A 463 -14.94 4.75 7.79
CA ARG A 463 -13.99 4.27 8.79
C ARG A 463 -13.09 3.15 8.29
N GLY A 464 -13.37 2.59 7.11
CA GLY A 464 -12.63 1.46 6.57
C GLY A 464 -12.86 0.17 7.34
N LEU A 465 -14.14 -0.23 7.52
CA LEU A 465 -14.54 -1.36 8.38
C LEU A 465 -13.93 -2.72 7.99
N LEU A 466 -13.47 -2.86 6.75
CA LEU A 466 -12.81 -4.08 6.26
C LEU A 466 -11.29 -4.06 6.50
N GLY A 467 -10.73 -2.90 6.83
CA GLY A 467 -9.31 -2.69 7.08
C GLY A 467 -8.82 -3.37 8.35
N VAL A 468 -7.52 -3.56 8.44
CA VAL A 468 -6.88 -4.20 9.60
C VAL A 468 -6.65 -3.15 10.69
N ASP A 469 -7.15 -3.40 11.90
CA ASP A 469 -6.80 -2.60 13.08
C ASP A 469 -5.43 -3.07 13.61
N ILE A 470 -4.39 -2.29 13.31
CA ILE A 470 -3.01 -2.59 13.70
C ILE A 470 -2.84 -2.71 15.22
N LEU A 471 -3.66 -2.02 16.04
CA LEU A 471 -3.57 -2.08 17.50
C LEU A 471 -4.04 -3.41 18.08
N SER A 472 -4.86 -4.14 17.33
CA SER A 472 -5.36 -5.47 17.67
C SER A 472 -4.59 -6.60 16.98
N TRP A 473 -3.62 -6.25 16.13
CA TRP A 473 -2.83 -7.22 15.39
C TRP A 473 -1.77 -7.84 16.30
N PRO A 474 -1.62 -9.18 16.33
CA PRO A 474 -0.61 -9.82 17.14
C PRO A 474 0.79 -9.39 16.65
N SER A 475 1.54 -8.71 17.52
CA SER A 475 2.97 -8.49 17.30
C SER A 475 3.69 -9.81 17.55
N ILE A 476 4.57 -10.21 16.64
CA ILE A 476 5.29 -11.50 16.65
C ILE A 476 6.10 -11.70 17.96
N SER A 477 6.37 -10.64 18.72
CA SER A 477 7.08 -10.67 20.00
C SER A 477 6.43 -11.53 21.10
N SER A 478 5.18 -11.99 20.97
CA SER A 478 4.49 -12.75 22.02
C SER A 478 4.35 -14.26 21.78
N THR A 479 4.97 -14.84 20.74
CA THR A 479 4.68 -16.25 20.37
C THR A 479 5.86 -17.22 20.35
N THR A 480 7.02 -16.84 20.90
CA THR A 480 8.14 -17.79 21.09
C THR A 480 8.93 -17.50 22.36
N THR A 481 8.45 -17.98 23.50
CA THR A 481 9.29 -18.34 24.67
C THR A 481 8.52 -19.26 25.61
N THR A 482 8.21 -20.47 25.15
CA THR A 482 8.20 -21.61 26.08
C THR A 482 9.61 -22.16 26.14
N THR A 483 10.12 -22.20 27.38
CA THR A 483 11.31 -22.91 27.90
C THR A 483 12.62 -22.13 28.10
N THR A 484 12.80 -21.76 29.39
CA THR A 484 14.02 -21.90 30.20
C THR A 484 15.05 -20.76 30.24
N SER A 485 15.23 -20.26 31.47
CA SER A 485 16.39 -19.61 32.11
C SER A 485 16.72 -18.12 31.88
N ASN A 486 16.56 -17.39 32.99
CA ASN A 486 17.50 -16.48 33.68
C ASN A 486 18.06 -15.20 33.01
N ASN A 487 17.64 -14.08 33.63
CA ASN A 487 18.38 -12.86 34.00
C ASN A 487 18.78 -11.79 32.97
N THR A 488 18.29 -10.58 33.31
CA THR A 488 18.89 -9.24 33.18
C THR A 488 19.05 -8.63 31.79
N SER A 489 17.98 -7.99 31.30
CA SER A 489 18.05 -6.76 30.51
C SER A 489 16.83 -5.87 30.79
N ASN A 490 17.08 -4.61 31.12
CA ASN A 490 16.08 -3.57 31.41
C ASN A 490 15.43 -3.08 30.11
N ASP A 491 14.56 -3.88 29.51
CA ASP A 491 13.63 -3.40 28.50
C ASP A 491 12.35 -2.91 29.18
N ILE A 492 12.03 -1.63 28.97
CA ILE A 492 10.79 -1.00 29.43
C ILE A 492 9.62 -1.61 28.65
N ASN A 493 9.14 -2.75 29.14
CA ASN A 493 7.87 -3.35 28.73
C ASN A 493 6.75 -2.46 29.26
N ILE A 494 6.23 -1.56 28.41
CA ILE A 494 4.95 -0.90 28.68
C ILE A 494 3.87 -2.00 28.63
N PRO A 495 3.13 -2.27 29.71
CA PRO A 495 2.08 -3.28 29.70
C PRO A 495 0.92 -2.76 28.84
N ILE A 496 0.76 -3.31 27.64
CA ILE A 496 -0.45 -3.10 26.84
C ILE A 496 -1.56 -3.97 27.49
N PRO A 497 -2.73 -3.41 27.84
CA PRO A 497 -3.79 -4.20 28.46
C PRO A 497 -4.30 -5.30 27.51
N ASN A 498 -4.08 -6.56 27.90
CA ASN A 498 -4.40 -7.83 27.23
C ASN A 498 -5.91 -8.11 26.99
N ASN A 499 -6.71 -7.11 26.63
CA ASN A 499 -8.17 -7.29 26.49
C ASN A 499 -8.72 -7.07 25.07
N ARG A 500 -7.87 -7.01 24.04
CA ARG A 500 -8.33 -7.00 22.64
C ARG A 500 -8.04 -8.33 21.98
N THR A 501 -9.09 -9.10 21.71
CA THR A 501 -9.02 -10.33 20.92
C THR A 501 -8.50 -10.01 19.51
N PRO A 502 -7.62 -10.83 18.93
CA PRO A 502 -7.09 -10.59 17.60
C PRO A 502 -8.22 -10.47 16.58
N THR A 503 -8.25 -9.39 15.79
CA THR A 503 -9.32 -9.10 14.81
C THR A 503 -9.17 -9.82 13.48
N SER A 504 -8.21 -10.76 13.38
CA SER A 504 -7.98 -11.52 12.16
C SER A 504 -9.19 -12.41 11.82
N TRP A 505 -9.67 -12.32 10.59
CA TRP A 505 -10.80 -13.11 10.08
C TRP A 505 -10.39 -14.57 9.83
N THR A 506 -9.09 -14.82 9.61
CA THR A 506 -8.54 -16.18 9.48
C THR A 506 -8.52 -16.93 10.81
N ASN A 507 -8.56 -16.21 11.94
CA ASN A 507 -8.56 -16.81 13.27
C ASN A 507 -9.79 -17.71 13.49
N ARG A 508 -9.55 -19.01 13.64
CA ARG A 508 -10.60 -20.03 13.84
C ARG A 508 -11.15 -20.06 15.26
N THR A 509 -10.50 -19.40 16.23
CA THR A 509 -10.99 -19.33 17.60
C THR A 509 -12.17 -18.35 17.75
N LEU A 510 -12.27 -17.38 16.84
CA LEU A 510 -13.40 -16.45 16.82
C LEU A 510 -14.68 -17.14 16.34
N PRO A 511 -15.84 -16.85 16.96
CA PRO A 511 -17.11 -17.37 16.49
C PRO A 511 -17.42 -16.84 15.09
N ARG A 512 -17.88 -17.73 14.21
CA ARG A 512 -18.39 -17.39 12.87
C ARG A 512 -19.89 -17.56 12.84
N ALA A 513 -20.62 -16.71 12.13
CA ALA A 513 -22.05 -16.92 11.95
C ALA A 513 -22.28 -18.20 11.13
N HIS A 514 -23.04 -19.15 11.66
CA HIS A 514 -23.47 -20.30 10.88
C HIS A 514 -24.61 -19.90 9.93
N ILE A 515 -25.51 -19.06 10.41
CA ILE A 515 -26.60 -18.46 9.62
C ILE A 515 -26.68 -16.98 9.98
N ILE A 516 -26.80 -16.12 8.97
CA ILE A 516 -27.10 -14.70 9.13
C ILE A 516 -28.35 -14.34 8.31
N ASP A 517 -29.27 -13.61 8.93
CA ASP A 517 -30.52 -13.18 8.34
C ASP A 517 -30.39 -11.73 7.86
N ILE A 518 -30.64 -11.50 6.58
CA ILE A 518 -30.46 -10.21 5.92
C ILE A 518 -31.81 -9.75 5.41
N ARG A 519 -32.22 -8.54 5.78
CA ARG A 519 -33.52 -7.96 5.42
C ARG A 519 -33.42 -6.45 5.30
N PHE A 520 -34.13 -5.85 4.34
CA PHE A 520 -34.21 -4.38 4.17
C PHE A 520 -32.84 -3.68 4.22
N SER A 521 -31.86 -4.23 3.49
CA SER A 521 -30.51 -3.67 3.39
C SER A 521 -29.69 -3.68 4.69
N ARG A 522 -30.04 -4.54 5.66
CA ARG A 522 -29.34 -4.65 6.94
C ARG A 522 -29.28 -6.11 7.43
N ILE A 523 -28.35 -6.37 8.33
CA ILE A 523 -28.33 -7.58 9.14
C ILE A 523 -29.52 -7.49 10.11
N ASN A 524 -30.48 -8.40 9.98
CA ASN A 524 -31.69 -8.46 10.81
C ASN A 524 -31.44 -9.27 12.08
N ALA A 525 -30.84 -10.46 11.94
CA ALA A 525 -30.54 -11.35 13.06
C ALA A 525 -29.32 -12.22 12.77
N ILE A 526 -28.70 -12.72 13.84
CA ILE A 526 -27.63 -13.74 13.80
C ILE A 526 -28.09 -14.91 14.66
N PRO A 527 -28.94 -15.82 14.14
CA PRO A 527 -29.61 -16.83 14.96
C PRO A 527 -28.67 -17.91 15.49
N LEU A 528 -27.59 -18.21 14.77
CA LEU A 528 -26.68 -19.31 15.09
C LEU A 528 -25.21 -18.91 14.91
N LEU A 529 -24.44 -18.92 15.99
CA LEU A 529 -22.99 -18.76 15.99
C LEU A 529 -22.32 -20.14 16.08
N SER A 530 -21.25 -20.34 15.32
CA SER A 530 -20.38 -21.51 15.44
C SER A 530 -19.67 -21.47 16.79
N ARG A 531 -19.67 -22.60 17.51
CA ARG A 531 -18.88 -22.77 18.74
C ARG A 531 -17.40 -22.78 18.36
N GLY A 532 -16.67 -21.71 18.71
CA GLY A 532 -15.21 -21.71 18.65
C GLY A 532 -14.64 -22.82 19.55
N THR A 533 -13.51 -23.40 19.17
CA THR A 533 -12.72 -24.31 20.02
C THR A 533 -12.10 -23.53 21.18
N SER A 534 -12.92 -23.13 22.14
CA SER A 534 -12.50 -22.82 23.49
C SER A 534 -13.43 -23.55 24.45
N THR A 535 -12.86 -24.55 25.10
CA THR A 535 -13.51 -25.34 26.13
C THR A 535 -13.73 -24.44 27.33
N SER A 536 -14.93 -23.89 27.47
CA SER A 536 -15.48 -23.58 28.80
C SER A 536 -16.95 -23.97 28.80
N ARG A 537 -17.18 -25.24 29.15
CA ARG A 537 -18.43 -25.64 29.79
C ARG A 537 -18.43 -24.96 31.15
N ASN A 538 -19.33 -24.01 31.36
CA ASN A 538 -20.21 -23.92 32.53
C ASN A 538 -20.77 -22.50 32.64
N THR A 539 -22.09 -22.42 32.61
CA THR A 539 -23.00 -21.53 33.35
C THR A 539 -24.16 -21.10 32.46
N THR A 540 -25.23 -21.89 32.55
CA THR A 540 -26.59 -21.34 32.54
C THR A 540 -26.66 -20.17 33.52
N THR A 541 -27.46 -19.16 33.15
CA THR A 541 -27.80 -17.97 33.95
C THR A 541 -26.65 -17.01 34.29
N SER A 542 -26.36 -16.06 33.38
CA SER A 542 -26.00 -14.71 33.81
C SER A 542 -26.36 -13.67 32.74
N THR A 543 -27.22 -12.75 33.16
CA THR A 543 -27.56 -11.48 32.55
C THR A 543 -26.31 -10.61 32.48
N THR A 544 -25.54 -10.73 31.40
CA THR A 544 -24.57 -9.70 30.99
C THR A 544 -25.19 -8.92 29.82
N PRO A 545 -25.10 -7.59 29.80
CA PRO A 545 -25.69 -6.80 28.73
C PRO A 545 -24.95 -7.17 27.44
N ARG A 546 -25.66 -7.77 26.48
CA ARG A 546 -25.15 -8.00 25.13
C ARG A 546 -24.76 -6.63 24.56
N LEU A 547 -23.47 -6.28 24.66
CA LEU A 547 -22.89 -5.21 23.86
C LEU A 547 -23.24 -5.54 22.41
N SER A 548 -24.01 -4.66 21.77
CA SER A 548 -24.28 -4.77 20.34
C SER A 548 -22.95 -4.94 19.61
N PRO A 549 -22.78 -5.95 18.75
CA PRO A 549 -21.53 -6.16 18.03
C PRO A 549 -21.12 -4.87 17.31
N SER A 550 -19.82 -4.54 17.34
CA SER A 550 -19.29 -3.38 16.63
C SER A 550 -19.60 -3.50 15.13
N GLN A 551 -19.58 -2.38 14.41
CA GLN A 551 -19.82 -2.41 12.96
C GLN A 551 -18.77 -3.25 12.21
N GLU A 552 -17.54 -3.31 12.71
CA GLU A 552 -16.45 -4.16 12.20
C GLU A 552 -16.74 -5.65 12.44
N GLU A 553 -17.25 -5.98 13.63
CA GLU A 553 -17.64 -7.35 13.97
C GLU A 553 -18.84 -7.80 13.15
N ASN A 554 -19.81 -6.92 12.90
CA ASN A 554 -20.92 -7.18 11.98
C ASN A 554 -20.44 -7.43 10.55
N ALA A 555 -19.45 -6.68 10.06
CA ALA A 555 -18.82 -6.93 8.77
C ALA A 555 -18.18 -8.32 8.75
N ARG A 556 -17.36 -8.66 9.76
CA ARG A 556 -16.72 -9.97 9.88
C ARG A 556 -17.75 -11.09 9.87
N LEU A 557 -18.79 -11.01 10.69
CA LEU A 557 -19.84 -12.03 10.79
C LEU A 557 -20.60 -12.19 9.48
N LEU A 558 -20.91 -11.10 8.77
CA LEU A 558 -21.56 -11.14 7.46
C LEU A 558 -20.68 -11.82 6.41
N PHE A 559 -19.42 -11.40 6.28
CA PHE A 559 -18.54 -11.86 5.21
C PHE A 559 -17.92 -13.24 5.48
N THR A 560 -17.84 -13.67 6.74
CA THR A 560 -17.35 -15.02 7.12
C THR A 560 -18.47 -16.02 7.42
N ALA A 561 -19.74 -15.63 7.24
CA ALA A 561 -20.89 -16.51 7.48
C ALA A 561 -20.85 -17.77 6.61
N LYS A 562 -21.22 -18.92 7.21
CA LYS A 562 -21.36 -20.19 6.47
C LYS A 562 -22.58 -20.18 5.54
N LYS A 563 -23.68 -19.56 5.97
CA LYS A 563 -24.91 -19.41 5.20
C LYS A 563 -25.52 -18.02 5.43
N ARG A 564 -26.04 -17.41 4.35
CA ARG A 564 -26.75 -16.13 4.36
C ARG A 564 -28.17 -16.35 3.88
N ASN A 565 -29.14 -15.97 4.71
CA ASN A 565 -30.55 -15.94 4.34
C ASN A 565 -30.87 -14.54 3.82
N TRP A 566 -30.87 -14.40 2.50
CA TRP A 566 -31.03 -13.12 1.81
C TRP A 566 -32.46 -12.54 1.86
N GLU A 567 -33.44 -13.32 2.32
CA GLU A 567 -34.87 -12.98 2.34
C GLU A 567 -35.59 -13.37 3.65
N ALA A 568 -34.90 -13.31 4.78
CA ALA A 568 -35.42 -13.70 6.10
C ALA A 568 -36.52 -12.76 6.64
#